data_AF-A0A7Y3PFI9-F1
#
_entry.id   AF-A0A7Y3PFI9-F1
#
_cell.length_a   1.000
_cell.length_b   1.000
_cell.length_c   1.000
_cell.angle_alpha   90.00
_cell.angle_beta   90.00
_cell.angle_gamma   90.00
#
_symmetry.space_group_name_H-M   'P 1'
#
loop_
_entity.id
_entity.type
_entity.pdbx_description
1 polymer ?
#
loop_
_entity_poly.entity_id
_entity_poly.type
_entity_poly.pdbx_seq_one_letter_code
_entity_poly.pdbx_strand_id
1 'polypeptide(L)'
;MSSEKSGLNMSAARAIRNQIAHSSRSFWEVRDFEGTPLSVAHELSRLAARGELVRVRKGLYWRGGDATPLLAPASELVLKRLYPDGGVGPAEWGAATYLRIGTQIPRRVVWAVPGRAPSGLDKIPLVARTGAWKRLVQRLTTDEVALLELGRAWNLWVDASEDEVDAEIQRRVKTGRIRPVAVRDALLTEPPAVRESIERVLAPFAGAKLVSA
;
A
#
# COMPACT_ATOMS: atom_id res chain seq x y z
N MET A 1 -12.85 -46.77 -6.87
CA MET A 1 -12.00 -45.74 -6.20
C MET A 1 -12.27 -44.30 -6.68
N SER A 2 -13.45 -43.96 -7.22
CA SER A 2 -13.74 -42.60 -7.75
C SER A 2 -14.75 -41.78 -6.92
N SER A 3 -15.40 -42.38 -5.91
CA SER A 3 -16.45 -41.74 -5.11
C SER A 3 -15.91 -41.00 -3.87
N GLU A 4 -14.82 -41.51 -3.28
CA GLU A 4 -14.22 -40.97 -2.05
C GLU A 4 -13.53 -39.61 -2.24
N LYS A 5 -12.89 -39.38 -3.41
CA LYS A 5 -12.29 -38.08 -3.75
C LYS A 5 -13.32 -36.97 -3.99
N SER A 6 -14.57 -37.33 -4.33
CA SER A 6 -15.65 -36.37 -4.59
C SER A 6 -16.27 -35.84 -3.30
N GLY A 7 -16.49 -36.72 -2.31
CA GLY A 7 -17.05 -36.35 -1.00
C GLY A 7 -16.14 -35.44 -0.17
N LEU A 8 -14.83 -35.70 -0.18
CA LEU A 8 -13.84 -34.87 0.52
C LEU A 8 -13.73 -33.45 -0.09
N ASN A 9 -13.84 -33.33 -1.42
CA ASN A 9 -13.76 -32.04 -2.12
C ASN A 9 -15.00 -31.17 -1.89
N MET A 10 -16.19 -31.78 -1.75
CA MET A 10 -17.43 -31.06 -1.44
C MET A 10 -17.46 -30.51 -0.02
N SER A 11 -16.89 -31.24 0.94
CA SER A 11 -16.73 -30.77 2.33
C SER A 11 -15.81 -29.55 2.40
N ALA A 12 -14.65 -29.61 1.73
CA ALA A 12 -13.70 -28.50 1.66
C ALA A 12 -14.30 -27.26 0.96
N ALA A 13 -14.97 -27.43 -0.18
CA ALA A 13 -15.62 -26.32 -0.89
C ALA A 13 -16.75 -25.67 -0.07
N ARG A 14 -17.48 -26.44 0.75
CA ARG A 14 -18.50 -25.89 1.66
C ARG A 14 -17.85 -25.11 2.80
N ALA A 15 -16.76 -25.63 3.38
CA ALA A 15 -16.01 -24.95 4.44
C ALA A 15 -15.46 -23.59 3.96
N ILE A 16 -14.81 -23.57 2.79
CA ILE A 16 -14.29 -22.33 2.16
C ILE A 16 -15.41 -21.30 2.00
N ARG A 17 -16.56 -21.70 1.43
CA ARG A 17 -17.71 -20.82 1.23
C ARG A 17 -18.26 -20.26 2.54
N ASN A 18 -18.40 -21.11 3.55
CA ASN A 18 -18.87 -20.68 4.87
C ASN A 18 -17.91 -19.65 5.49
N GLN A 19 -16.61 -19.91 5.45
CA GLN A 19 -15.60 -19.00 6.01
C GLN A 19 -15.62 -17.64 5.31
N ILE A 20 -15.75 -17.61 3.98
CA ILE A 20 -15.84 -16.37 3.20
C ILE A 20 -17.15 -15.63 3.49
N ALA A 21 -18.28 -16.34 3.57
CA ALA A 21 -19.59 -15.74 3.81
C ALA A 21 -19.69 -15.05 5.18
N HIS A 22 -19.01 -15.57 6.20
CA HIS A 22 -18.92 -14.96 7.53
C HIS A 22 -17.79 -13.94 7.66
N SER A 23 -17.11 -13.60 6.56
CA SER A 23 -16.06 -12.60 6.55
C SER A 23 -16.53 -11.31 5.89
N SER A 24 -15.99 -10.20 6.37
CA SER A 24 -16.20 -8.89 5.79
C SER A 24 -14.88 -8.14 5.71
N ARG A 25 -14.72 -7.33 4.66
CA ARG A 25 -13.54 -6.48 4.42
C ARG A 25 -12.20 -7.23 4.58
N SER A 26 -12.13 -8.43 3.99
CA SER A 26 -11.03 -9.37 4.21
C SER A 26 -10.39 -9.82 2.90
N PHE A 27 -9.08 -10.03 2.94
CA PHE A 27 -8.32 -10.63 1.85
C PHE A 27 -8.26 -12.15 2.02
N TRP A 28 -8.29 -12.86 0.90
CA TRP A 28 -8.23 -14.32 0.85
C TRP A 28 -7.21 -14.80 -0.19
N GLU A 29 -6.36 -15.74 0.22
CA GLU A 29 -5.36 -16.44 -0.56
C GLU A 29 -5.54 -17.95 -0.39
N VAL A 30 -4.90 -18.72 -1.26
CA VAL A 30 -4.97 -20.20 -1.22
C VAL A 30 -4.50 -20.77 0.12
N ARG A 31 -3.50 -20.14 0.76
CA ARG A 31 -2.93 -20.58 2.04
C ARG A 31 -3.84 -20.34 3.25
N ASP A 32 -4.94 -19.61 3.09
CA ASP A 32 -5.85 -19.28 4.20
C ASP A 32 -6.89 -20.40 4.44
N PHE A 33 -6.83 -21.49 3.67
CA PHE A 33 -7.78 -22.59 3.71
C PHE A 33 -7.07 -23.94 3.78
N GLU A 34 -7.70 -24.87 4.48
CA GLU A 34 -7.31 -26.27 4.51
C GLU A 34 -7.65 -26.98 3.18
N GLY A 35 -6.84 -27.98 2.82
CA GLY A 35 -7.04 -28.82 1.64
C GLY A 35 -5.98 -28.62 0.55
N THR A 36 -6.23 -29.18 -0.63
CA THR A 36 -5.23 -29.11 -1.71
C THR A 36 -5.18 -27.71 -2.33
N PRO A 37 -3.99 -27.13 -2.58
CA PRO A 37 -3.87 -25.78 -3.15
C PRO A 37 -4.63 -25.59 -4.46
N LEU A 38 -4.67 -26.64 -5.31
CA LEU A 38 -5.38 -26.60 -6.59
C LEU A 38 -6.91 -26.55 -6.39
N SER A 39 -7.45 -27.38 -5.50
CA SER A 39 -8.90 -27.36 -5.18
C SER A 39 -9.32 -26.00 -4.62
N VAL A 40 -8.56 -25.44 -3.69
CA VAL A 40 -8.84 -24.12 -3.10
C VAL A 40 -8.78 -23.03 -4.16
N ALA A 41 -7.74 -23.01 -5.00
CA ALA A 41 -7.61 -22.04 -6.08
C ALA A 41 -8.78 -22.10 -7.07
N HIS A 42 -9.24 -23.32 -7.42
CA HIS A 42 -10.41 -23.51 -8.26
C HIS A 42 -11.68 -22.96 -7.59
N GLU A 43 -11.89 -23.23 -6.30
CA GLU A 43 -13.08 -22.73 -5.59
C GLU A 43 -13.08 -21.20 -5.46
N LEU A 44 -11.96 -20.58 -5.09
CA LEU A 44 -11.83 -19.12 -5.05
C LEU A 44 -12.08 -18.49 -6.43
N SER A 45 -11.57 -19.10 -7.49
CA SER A 45 -11.85 -18.65 -8.86
C SER A 45 -13.33 -18.78 -9.22
N ARG A 46 -13.99 -19.86 -8.83
CA ARG A 46 -15.44 -20.05 -9.04
C ARG A 46 -16.25 -19.00 -8.27
N LEU A 47 -15.90 -18.73 -7.02
CA LEU A 47 -16.54 -17.71 -6.19
C LEU A 47 -16.40 -16.31 -6.80
N ALA A 48 -15.23 -15.97 -7.31
CA ALA A 48 -15.04 -14.71 -8.02
C ALA A 48 -15.87 -14.64 -9.31
N ALA A 49 -15.95 -15.73 -10.08
CA ALA A 49 -16.75 -15.78 -11.31
C ALA A 49 -18.26 -15.65 -11.04
N ARG A 50 -18.74 -16.13 -9.89
CA ARG A 50 -20.13 -15.96 -9.44
C ARG A 50 -20.42 -14.59 -8.82
N GLY A 51 -19.43 -13.72 -8.69
CA GLY A 51 -19.60 -12.44 -8.01
C GLY A 51 -19.87 -12.62 -6.51
N GLU A 52 -19.16 -13.53 -5.85
CA GLU A 52 -19.15 -13.63 -4.38
C GLU A 52 -17.86 -13.01 -3.78
N LEU A 53 -16.82 -12.90 -4.60
CA LEU A 53 -15.53 -12.29 -4.30
C LEU A 53 -15.10 -11.35 -5.43
N VAL A 54 -14.28 -10.37 -5.09
CA VAL A 54 -13.53 -9.57 -6.06
C VAL A 54 -12.15 -10.19 -6.23
N ARG A 55 -11.78 -10.58 -7.45
CA ARG A 55 -10.39 -10.97 -7.74
C ARG A 55 -9.52 -9.72 -7.83
N VAL A 56 -8.55 -9.58 -6.92
CA VAL A 56 -7.64 -8.43 -6.86
C VAL A 56 -6.46 -8.65 -7.81
N ARG A 57 -5.80 -9.81 -7.71
CA ARG A 57 -4.77 -10.30 -8.63
C ARG A 57 -4.75 -11.82 -8.64
N LYS A 58 -3.82 -12.44 -9.38
CA LYS A 58 -3.65 -13.90 -9.33
C LYS A 58 -3.37 -14.34 -7.89
N GLY A 59 -4.21 -15.21 -7.36
CA GLY A 59 -4.05 -15.79 -6.03
C GLY A 59 -4.48 -14.91 -4.85
N LEU A 60 -4.96 -13.68 -5.10
CA LEU A 60 -5.43 -12.76 -4.06
C LEU A 60 -6.85 -12.28 -4.39
N TYR A 61 -7.75 -12.54 -3.45
CA TYR A 61 -9.17 -12.23 -3.55
C TYR A 61 -9.58 -11.32 -2.40
N TRP A 62 -10.68 -10.60 -2.59
CA TRP A 62 -11.22 -9.67 -1.63
C TRP A 62 -12.70 -9.95 -1.42
N ARG A 63 -13.08 -9.96 -0.14
CA ARG A 63 -14.47 -9.93 0.30
C ARG A 63 -14.77 -8.53 0.83
N GLY A 64 -15.72 -7.84 0.20
CA GLY A 64 -16.19 -6.51 0.61
C GLY A 64 -16.92 -6.49 1.96
N GLY A 65 -17.54 -5.36 2.29
CA GLY A 65 -18.39 -5.27 3.49
C GLY A 65 -19.71 -6.02 3.32
N ASP A 66 -20.45 -6.23 4.41
CA ASP A 66 -21.70 -7.01 4.38
C ASP A 66 -22.75 -6.43 3.42
N ALA A 67 -22.85 -5.09 3.38
CA ALA A 67 -23.75 -4.38 2.47
C ALA A 67 -23.20 -4.27 1.03
N THR A 68 -21.89 -4.36 0.85
CA THR A 68 -21.23 -4.25 -0.46
C THR A 68 -20.15 -5.33 -0.68
N PRO A 69 -20.56 -6.61 -0.71
CA PRO A 69 -19.74 -7.79 -0.97
C PRO A 69 -18.68 -7.67 -2.07
N LEU A 70 -19.02 -6.96 -3.14
CA LEU A 70 -18.26 -6.87 -4.38
C LEU A 70 -17.62 -5.50 -4.61
N LEU A 71 -17.70 -4.62 -3.61
CA LEU A 71 -16.95 -3.38 -3.66
C LEU A 71 -15.46 -3.69 -3.58
N ALA A 72 -14.71 -3.29 -4.61
CA ALA A 72 -13.27 -3.46 -4.65
C ALA A 72 -12.59 -2.77 -3.46
N PRO A 73 -11.48 -3.32 -2.93
CA PRO A 73 -10.76 -2.69 -1.85
C PRO A 73 -10.12 -1.37 -2.32
N ALA A 74 -9.94 -0.43 -1.39
CA ALA A 74 -9.12 0.73 -1.64
C ALA A 74 -7.68 0.31 -2.01
N SER A 75 -7.05 1.03 -2.94
CA SER A 75 -5.68 0.73 -3.40
C SER A 75 -4.67 0.65 -2.25
N GLU A 76 -4.82 1.51 -1.25
CA GLU A 76 -3.97 1.52 -0.05
C GLU A 76 -4.05 0.19 0.73
N LEU A 77 -5.24 -0.41 0.85
CA LEU A 77 -5.41 -1.69 1.54
C LEU A 77 -4.74 -2.82 0.76
N VAL A 78 -4.84 -2.81 -0.57
CA VAL A 78 -4.15 -3.78 -1.43
C VAL A 78 -2.63 -3.63 -1.28
N LEU A 79 -2.12 -2.40 -1.31
CA LEU A 79 -0.69 -2.15 -1.19
C LEU A 79 -0.15 -2.49 0.19
N LYS A 80 -0.89 -2.16 1.27
CA LYS A 80 -0.55 -2.59 2.63
C LYS A 80 -0.53 -4.12 2.75
N ARG A 81 -1.41 -4.83 2.04
CA ARG A 81 -1.41 -6.30 2.03
C ARG A 81 -0.19 -6.89 1.31
N LEU A 82 0.31 -6.21 0.26
CA LEU A 82 1.47 -6.64 -0.54
C LEU A 82 2.80 -6.18 0.06
N TYR A 83 2.81 -5.07 0.80
CA TYR A 83 3.96 -4.46 1.44
C TYR A 83 3.66 -4.24 2.93
N PRO A 84 3.53 -5.33 3.72
CA PRO A 84 3.12 -5.24 5.12
C PRO A 84 4.12 -4.45 5.99
N ASP A 85 5.39 -4.45 5.61
CA ASP A 85 6.46 -3.71 6.29
C ASP A 85 6.60 -2.24 5.83
N GLY A 86 5.73 -1.76 4.94
CA GLY A 86 5.75 -0.39 4.44
C GLY A 86 6.62 -0.19 3.20
N GLY A 87 7.16 1.02 3.05
CA GLY A 87 7.98 1.44 1.90
C GLY A 87 7.20 1.88 0.65
N VAL A 88 5.88 1.91 0.74
CA VAL A 88 4.96 2.34 -0.32
C VAL A 88 4.19 3.60 0.11
N GLY A 89 3.83 4.44 -0.86
CA GLY A 89 3.07 5.66 -0.58
C GLY A 89 2.56 6.32 -1.85
N PRO A 90 1.67 7.31 -1.74
CA PRO A 90 1.18 8.06 -2.89
C PRO A 90 2.35 8.80 -3.54
N ALA A 91 2.28 8.92 -4.87
CA ALA A 91 3.26 9.59 -5.71
C ALA A 91 2.61 10.74 -6.47
N GLU A 92 3.45 11.52 -7.14
CA GLU A 92 2.99 12.65 -7.96
C GLU A 92 2.12 13.62 -7.14
N TRP A 93 1.12 14.23 -7.76
CA TRP A 93 0.12 15.06 -7.09
C TRP A 93 -0.50 14.38 -5.86
N GLY A 94 -0.68 13.05 -5.91
CA GLY A 94 -1.22 12.30 -4.78
C GLY A 94 -0.39 12.42 -3.51
N ALA A 95 0.94 12.58 -3.62
CA ALA A 95 1.82 12.79 -2.48
C ALA A 95 1.54 14.14 -1.80
N ALA A 96 1.44 15.21 -2.60
CA ALA A 96 1.14 16.55 -2.10
C ALA A 96 -0.26 16.63 -1.48
N THR A 97 -1.28 16.07 -2.13
CA THR A 97 -2.64 16.01 -1.58
C THR A 97 -2.68 15.21 -0.26
N TYR A 98 -1.99 14.07 -0.19
CA TYR A 98 -1.92 13.25 1.01
C TYR A 98 -1.26 13.97 2.20
N LEU A 99 -0.23 14.75 1.90
CA LEU A 99 0.43 15.60 2.88
C LEU A 99 -0.35 16.88 3.21
N ARG A 100 -1.45 17.17 2.51
CA ARG A 100 -2.25 18.41 2.63
C ARG A 100 -1.50 19.67 2.25
N ILE A 101 -0.57 19.53 1.30
CA ILE A 101 0.30 20.60 0.79
C ILE A 101 -0.12 21.01 -0.64
N GLY A 102 -0.78 20.11 -1.39
CA GLY A 102 -1.35 20.39 -2.69
C GLY A 102 -2.86 20.56 -2.62
N THR A 103 -3.41 21.46 -3.44
CA THR A 103 -4.87 21.69 -3.51
C THR A 103 -5.55 20.82 -4.57
N GLN A 104 -4.77 20.33 -5.54
CA GLN A 104 -5.27 19.49 -6.62
C GLN A 104 -5.71 18.12 -6.10
N ILE A 105 -6.91 17.70 -6.49
CA ILE A 105 -7.43 16.36 -6.20
C ILE A 105 -7.26 15.50 -7.46
N PRO A 106 -6.29 14.57 -7.50
CA PRO A 106 -6.08 13.74 -8.68
C PRO A 106 -7.25 12.77 -8.88
N ARG A 107 -7.65 12.56 -10.13
CA ARG A 107 -8.72 11.59 -10.49
C ARG A 107 -8.39 10.17 -10.02
N ARG A 108 -7.10 9.81 -10.01
CA ARG A 108 -6.58 8.54 -9.50
C ARG A 108 -5.28 8.80 -8.77
N VAL A 109 -5.12 8.15 -7.62
CA VAL A 109 -3.86 8.21 -6.87
C VAL A 109 -2.87 7.23 -7.49
N VAL A 110 -1.73 7.73 -7.96
CA VAL A 110 -0.56 6.93 -8.34
C VAL A 110 0.21 6.55 -7.08
N TRP A 111 0.67 5.32 -6.98
CA TRP A 111 1.43 4.84 -5.83
C TRP A 111 2.87 4.51 -6.20
N ALA A 112 3.82 5.07 -5.46
CA ALA A 112 5.22 4.70 -5.55
C ALA A 112 5.44 3.39 -4.81
N VAL A 113 6.08 2.44 -5.50
CA VAL A 113 6.49 1.17 -4.93
C VAL A 113 8.01 1.00 -5.04
N PRO A 114 8.68 0.45 -4.02
CA PRO A 114 10.10 0.19 -4.08
C PRO A 114 10.36 -1.01 -4.99
N GLY A 115 11.44 -0.96 -5.76
CA GLY A 115 11.78 -2.06 -6.67
C GLY A 115 10.86 -2.13 -7.90
N ARG A 116 10.70 -3.35 -8.43
CA ARG A 116 9.81 -3.63 -9.57
C ARG A 116 8.36 -3.63 -9.11
N ALA A 117 7.48 -2.99 -9.88
CA ALA A 117 6.05 -3.00 -9.60
C ALA A 117 5.48 -4.44 -9.65
N PRO A 118 4.59 -4.81 -8.70
CA PRO A 118 3.92 -6.10 -8.69
C PRO A 118 2.97 -6.23 -9.89
N SER A 119 2.92 -7.42 -10.48
CA SER A 119 2.10 -7.71 -11.66
C SER A 119 0.61 -7.96 -11.33
N GLY A 120 -0.27 -7.72 -12.31
CA GLY A 120 -1.70 -8.02 -12.17
C GLY A 120 -2.46 -7.06 -11.26
N LEU A 121 -2.02 -5.80 -11.19
CA LEU A 121 -2.68 -4.70 -10.48
C LEU A 121 -3.09 -3.59 -11.46
N ASP A 122 -3.62 -3.96 -12.63
CA ASP A 122 -3.87 -3.03 -13.75
C ASP A 122 -4.83 -1.88 -13.40
N LYS A 123 -5.60 -2.03 -12.31
CA LYS A 123 -6.53 -1.02 -11.80
C LYS A 123 -5.91 -0.06 -10.78
N ILE A 124 -4.70 -0.33 -10.31
CA ILE A 124 -3.97 0.49 -9.34
C ILE A 124 -2.79 1.12 -10.09
N PRO A 125 -2.80 2.43 -10.36
CA PRO A 125 -1.68 3.08 -11.01
C PRO A 125 -0.45 3.03 -10.10
N LEU A 126 0.64 2.45 -10.61
CA LEU A 126 1.90 2.30 -9.87
C LEU A 126 3.06 2.95 -10.62
N VAL A 127 3.98 3.56 -9.86
CA VAL A 127 5.29 3.95 -10.35
C VAL A 127 6.37 3.18 -9.60
N ALA A 128 7.22 2.48 -10.36
CA ALA A 128 8.32 1.71 -9.81
C ALA A 128 9.50 2.62 -9.46
N ARG A 129 10.01 2.54 -8.23
CA ARG A 129 11.24 3.19 -7.79
C ARG A 129 12.30 2.12 -7.57
N THR A 130 12.82 1.58 -8.67
CA THR A 130 13.71 0.39 -8.68
C THR A 130 14.98 0.53 -7.86
N GLY A 131 15.51 1.75 -7.69
CA GLY A 131 16.67 2.02 -6.83
C GLY A 131 16.35 2.26 -5.35
N ALA A 132 15.10 2.54 -4.99
CA ALA A 132 14.72 3.04 -3.67
C ALA A 132 14.48 1.92 -2.63
N TRP A 133 15.38 0.93 -2.57
CA TRP A 133 15.20 -0.27 -1.73
C TRP A 133 15.27 0.04 -0.23
N LYS A 134 15.96 1.12 0.19
CA LYS A 134 16.00 1.48 1.62
C LYS A 134 14.64 1.92 2.16
N ARG A 135 13.66 2.25 1.32
CA ARG A 135 12.28 2.47 1.78
C ARG A 135 11.72 1.25 2.52
N LEU A 136 12.05 0.04 2.06
CA LEU A 136 11.66 -1.21 2.71
C LEU A 136 12.49 -1.49 3.96
N VAL A 137 13.80 -1.31 3.86
CA VAL A 137 14.73 -1.58 4.97
C VAL A 137 14.43 -0.70 6.18
N GLN A 138 14.10 0.58 5.94
CA GLN A 138 13.71 1.53 6.98
C GLN A 138 12.23 1.43 7.36
N ARG A 139 11.48 0.52 6.71
CA ARG A 139 10.04 0.32 6.93
C ARG A 139 9.29 1.64 6.89
N LEU A 140 9.51 2.42 5.82
CA LEU A 140 8.95 3.75 5.75
C LEU A 140 7.42 3.72 5.76
N THR A 141 6.82 4.65 6.49
CA THR A 141 5.37 4.82 6.52
C THR A 141 4.87 5.48 5.24
N THR A 142 3.55 5.46 5.02
CA THR A 142 2.92 6.17 3.90
C THR A 142 3.25 7.67 3.91
N ASP A 143 3.24 8.30 5.09
CA ASP A 143 3.61 9.71 5.28
C ASP A 143 5.07 9.98 4.85
N GLU A 144 6.00 9.10 5.24
CA GLU A 144 7.42 9.23 4.92
C GLU A 144 7.69 9.02 3.44
N VAL A 145 7.02 8.05 2.80
CA VAL A 145 7.15 7.83 1.36
C VAL A 145 6.52 8.97 0.57
N ALA A 146 5.38 9.51 1.03
CA ALA A 146 4.77 10.70 0.43
C ALA A 146 5.72 11.90 0.50
N LEU A 147 6.44 12.09 1.61
CA LEU A 147 7.47 13.12 1.73
C LEU A 147 8.58 12.93 0.68
N LEU A 148 9.13 11.71 0.55
CA LEU A 148 10.14 11.40 -0.47
C LEU A 148 9.64 11.66 -1.89
N GLU A 149 8.39 11.32 -2.18
CA GLU A 149 7.79 11.58 -3.49
C GLU A 149 7.58 13.09 -3.71
N LEU A 150 7.14 13.86 -2.72
CA LEU A 150 7.04 15.32 -2.81
C LEU A 150 8.38 15.95 -3.24
N GLY A 151 9.50 15.45 -2.70
CA GLY A 151 10.85 15.89 -3.06
C GLY A 151 11.24 15.66 -4.52
N ARG A 152 10.57 14.77 -5.26
CA ARG A 152 10.88 14.48 -6.68
C ARG A 152 10.45 15.57 -7.64
N ALA A 153 9.43 16.35 -7.30
CA ALA A 153 8.95 17.43 -8.14
C ALA A 153 8.30 18.53 -7.28
N TRP A 154 9.08 19.01 -6.31
CA TRP A 154 8.67 20.05 -5.35
C TRP A 154 7.98 21.24 -6.03
N ASN A 155 8.62 21.79 -7.06
CA ASN A 155 8.15 22.97 -7.79
C ASN A 155 6.91 22.73 -8.65
N LEU A 156 6.52 21.47 -8.88
CA LEU A 156 5.36 21.13 -9.71
C LEU A 156 4.12 20.82 -8.89
N TRP A 157 4.24 20.40 -7.64
CA TRP A 157 3.12 19.83 -6.87
C TRP A 157 2.77 20.58 -5.58
N VAL A 158 3.58 21.56 -5.19
CA VAL A 158 3.37 22.39 -4.00
C VAL A 158 2.65 23.67 -4.41
N ASP A 159 1.39 23.81 -3.99
CA ASP A 159 0.63 25.06 -4.13
C ASP A 159 0.69 25.92 -2.85
N ALA A 160 1.10 25.33 -1.74
CA ALA A 160 1.22 25.99 -0.44
C ALA A 160 2.48 26.87 -0.36
N SER A 161 2.45 27.88 0.49
CA SER A 161 3.65 28.66 0.84
C SER A 161 4.68 27.80 1.57
N GLU A 162 5.96 28.21 1.53
CA GLU A 162 7.03 27.48 2.22
C GLU A 162 6.74 27.34 3.73
N ASP A 163 6.21 28.38 4.37
CA ASP A 163 5.83 28.38 5.79
C ASP A 163 4.74 27.33 6.10
N GLU A 164 3.73 27.17 5.23
CA GLU A 164 2.67 26.19 5.39
C GLU A 164 3.20 24.75 5.24
N VAL A 165 4.10 24.54 4.29
CA VAL A 165 4.78 23.26 4.10
C VAL A 165 5.59 22.90 5.34
N ASP A 166 6.41 23.84 5.82
CA ASP A 166 7.26 23.64 6.98
C ASP A 166 6.44 23.36 8.24
N ALA A 167 5.35 24.09 8.45
CA ALA A 167 4.43 23.87 9.57
C ALA A 167 3.81 22.46 9.55
N GLU A 168 3.36 22.00 8.38
CA GLU A 168 2.74 20.68 8.23
C GLU A 168 3.74 19.53 8.41
N ILE A 169 4.96 19.66 7.86
CA ILE A 169 6.03 18.68 8.08
C ILE A 169 6.45 18.69 9.55
N GLN A 170 6.64 19.85 10.17
CA GLN A 170 6.97 19.97 11.59
C GLN A 170 5.90 19.29 12.47
N ARG A 171 4.63 19.47 12.16
CA ARG A 171 3.52 18.82 12.87
C ARG A 171 3.59 17.30 12.75
N ARG A 172 3.89 16.77 11.56
CA ARG A 172 4.03 15.31 11.34
C ARG A 172 5.25 14.71 12.01
N VAL A 173 6.36 15.45 12.07
CA VAL A 173 7.56 15.06 12.84
C VAL A 173 7.25 15.03 14.34
N LYS A 174 6.65 16.11 14.88
CA LYS A 174 6.28 16.20 16.31
C LYS A 174 5.30 15.10 16.75
N THR A 175 4.40 14.68 15.87
CA THR A 175 3.44 13.59 16.13
C THR A 175 4.00 12.20 15.83
N GLY A 176 5.27 12.07 15.46
CA GLY A 176 5.93 10.80 15.17
C GLY A 176 5.50 10.12 13.86
N ARG A 177 4.70 10.79 13.03
CA ARG A 177 4.23 10.27 11.74
C ARG A 177 5.33 10.25 10.67
N ILE A 178 6.29 11.17 10.79
CA ILE A 178 7.52 11.21 10.00
C ILE A 178 8.69 11.06 10.97
N ARG A 179 9.54 10.06 10.74
CA ARG A 179 10.77 9.82 11.50
C ARG A 179 11.96 10.34 10.69
N PRO A 180 12.53 11.52 11.03
CA PRO A 180 13.57 12.14 10.22
C PRO A 180 14.79 11.25 9.99
N VAL A 181 15.19 10.47 11.00
CA VAL A 181 16.33 9.53 10.90
C VAL A 181 16.06 8.45 9.85
N ALA A 182 14.90 7.80 9.90
CA ALA A 182 14.53 6.76 8.94
C ALA A 182 14.45 7.31 7.50
N VAL A 183 13.90 8.52 7.34
CA VAL A 183 13.82 9.19 6.04
C VAL A 183 15.22 9.49 5.50
N ARG A 184 16.11 10.07 6.31
CA ARG A 184 17.51 10.35 5.93
C ARG A 184 18.26 9.08 5.54
N ASP A 185 18.12 8.01 6.30
CA ASP A 185 18.74 6.73 5.97
C ASP A 185 18.26 6.21 4.62
N ALA A 186 16.98 6.41 4.28
CA ALA A 186 16.42 6.02 3.00
C ALA A 186 16.93 6.88 1.81
N LEU A 187 17.25 8.16 2.03
CA LEU A 187 17.79 9.06 0.99
C LEU A 187 19.09 8.58 0.36
N LEU A 188 19.83 7.69 1.03
CA LEU A 188 21.04 7.08 0.51
C LEU A 188 20.80 6.30 -0.80
N THR A 189 19.55 5.92 -1.09
CA THR A 189 19.17 5.21 -2.33
C THR A 189 18.18 5.99 -3.21
N GLU A 190 17.87 7.23 -2.82
CA GLU A 190 17.07 8.15 -3.64
C GLU A 190 17.96 8.93 -4.62
N PRO A 191 17.40 9.45 -5.73
CA PRO A 191 18.14 10.32 -6.64
C PRO A 191 18.68 11.59 -5.95
N PRO A 192 19.81 12.16 -6.41
CA PRO A 192 20.43 13.33 -5.79
C PRO A 192 19.47 14.51 -5.58
N ALA A 193 18.67 14.87 -6.59
CA ALA A 193 17.70 15.96 -6.48
C ALA A 193 16.66 15.77 -5.37
N VAL A 194 16.23 14.51 -5.13
CA VAL A 194 15.32 14.19 -4.02
C VAL A 194 16.03 14.38 -2.69
N ARG A 195 17.27 13.91 -2.58
CA ARG A 195 18.07 14.06 -1.36
C ARG A 195 18.26 15.53 -1.00
N GLU A 196 18.67 16.36 -1.95
CA GLU A 196 18.84 17.80 -1.73
C GLU A 196 17.53 18.46 -1.28
N SER A 197 16.43 18.14 -1.94
CA SER A 197 15.12 18.70 -1.61
C SER A 197 14.66 18.30 -0.20
N ILE A 198 14.78 17.02 0.15
CA ILE A 198 14.33 16.51 1.45
C ILE A 198 15.27 16.89 2.59
N GLU A 199 16.58 16.98 2.37
CA GLU A 199 17.50 17.45 3.41
C GLU A 199 17.23 18.91 3.77
N ARG A 200 16.88 19.77 2.80
CA ARG A 200 16.46 21.15 3.08
C ARG A 200 15.25 21.20 4.01
N VAL A 201 14.22 20.38 3.73
CA VAL A 201 13.01 20.28 4.55
C VAL A 201 13.30 19.70 5.93
N LEU A 202 14.23 18.74 6.02
CA LEU A 202 14.55 18.08 7.28
C LEU A 202 15.64 18.78 8.10
N ALA A 203 16.33 19.77 7.54
CA ALA A 203 17.41 20.50 8.19
C ALA A 203 17.04 21.04 9.59
N PRO A 204 15.83 21.59 9.84
CA PRO A 204 15.43 22.03 11.18
C PRO A 204 15.38 20.91 12.23
N PHE A 205 15.37 19.65 11.81
CA PHE A 205 15.33 18.46 12.67
C PHE A 205 16.69 17.75 12.76
N ALA A 206 17.77 18.37 12.28
CA ALA A 206 19.14 17.88 12.47
C ALA A 206 19.54 18.01 13.96
N GLY A 207 19.29 16.97 14.75
CA GLY A 207 19.61 16.94 16.18
C GLY A 207 18.43 16.72 17.12
N ALA A 208 17.20 16.60 16.60
CA ALA A 208 16.05 16.21 17.41
C ALA A 208 16.24 14.76 17.93
N LYS A 209 16.68 14.61 19.18
CA LYS A 209 16.49 13.36 19.92
C LYS A 209 14.98 13.11 19.99
N LEU A 210 14.49 12.12 19.25
CA LEU A 210 13.12 11.66 19.39
C LEU A 210 12.96 11.16 20.83
N VAL A 211 12.06 11.79 21.58
CA VAL A 211 11.57 11.24 22.85
C VAL A 211 10.84 9.96 22.47
N SER A 212 11.42 8.81 22.85
CA SER A 212 10.74 7.53 22.77
C SER A 212 9.50 7.57 23.66
N ALA A 213 8.33 7.40 23.06
CA ALA A 213 7.13 6.96 23.77
C ALA A 213 7.16 5.44 23.90
#